data_AF-A0A0Q8PT89-F1
#
_entry.id   AF-A0A0Q8PT89-F1
#
_cell.length_a   1.000
_cell.length_b   1.000
_cell.length_c   1.000
_cell.angle_alpha   90.00
_cell.angle_beta   90.00
_cell.angle_gamma   90.00
#
_symmetry.space_group_name_H-M   'P 1'
#
loop_
_entity.id
_entity.type
_entity.pdbx_description
1 polymer ?
#
loop_
_entity_poly.entity_id
_entity_poly.type
_entity_poly.pdbx_seq_one_letter_code
_entity_poly.pdbx_strand_id
1 'polypeptide(L)'
;MATSDQLAPLWVSTIPTYGRVLAVLVDGEYAAVLDDMNGDGREVELGVHKWEAGRWKHWGGQDDVDLPFADGPPHHGWGGEVCWVIGRTRAGGRVEVEWFGEQSVVVADAEGWWLAVLPVEHVEGELDEWTGQRRMIVPHVRTLA
;
A
#
# COMPACT_ATOMS: atom_id res chain seq x y z
N MET A 1 -8.57 7.67 11.70
CA MET A 1 -8.24 8.21 10.36
C MET A 1 -7.34 9.42 10.53
N ALA A 2 -6.26 9.48 9.77
CA ALA A 2 -5.37 10.65 9.73
C ALA A 2 -6.09 11.88 9.16
N THR A 3 -5.72 13.06 9.62
CA THR A 3 -6.22 14.36 9.14
C THR A 3 -5.41 14.85 7.93
N SER A 4 -5.97 15.78 7.16
CA SER A 4 -5.28 16.37 6.00
C SER A 4 -3.91 16.98 6.35
N ASP A 5 -3.80 17.66 7.50
CA ASP A 5 -2.53 18.24 7.97
C ASP A 5 -1.49 17.16 8.28
N GLN A 6 -1.92 16.02 8.83
CA GLN A 6 -1.03 14.87 9.07
C GLN A 6 -0.57 14.23 7.76
N LEU A 7 -1.42 14.24 6.71
CA LEU A 7 -1.10 13.65 5.41
C LEU A 7 -0.27 14.59 4.51
N ALA A 8 -0.25 15.90 4.77
CA ALA A 8 0.46 16.87 3.93
C ALA A 8 1.93 16.51 3.62
N PRO A 9 2.74 15.99 4.57
CA PRO A 9 4.11 15.58 4.28
C PRO A 9 4.22 14.43 3.26
N LEU A 10 3.19 13.59 3.14
CA LEU A 10 3.16 12.46 2.22
C LEU A 10 2.81 12.85 0.79
N TRP A 11 2.34 14.08 0.58
CA TRP A 11 2.07 14.64 -0.75
C TRP A 11 3.28 15.34 -1.36
N VAL A 12 4.48 15.09 -0.81
CA VAL A 12 5.75 15.57 -1.34
C VAL A 12 6.53 14.36 -1.88
N SER A 13 6.88 14.40 -3.16
CA SER A 13 7.70 13.36 -3.80
C SER A 13 9.07 13.28 -3.12
N THR A 14 9.64 12.09 -3.08
CA THR A 14 11.03 11.85 -2.65
C THR A 14 12.05 12.50 -3.61
N ILE A 15 11.64 12.79 -4.85
CA ILE A 15 12.40 13.54 -5.85
C ILE A 15 11.63 14.80 -6.26
N PRO A 16 11.50 15.83 -5.39
CA PRO A 16 10.59 16.97 -5.63
C PRO A 16 10.84 17.78 -6.91
N THR A 17 12.03 17.69 -7.49
CA THR A 17 12.41 18.41 -8.70
C THR A 17 11.72 17.85 -9.95
N TYR A 18 11.47 16.55 -9.99
CA TYR A 18 10.98 15.84 -11.19
C TYR A 18 9.75 14.99 -10.89
N GLY A 19 9.72 14.38 -9.71
CA GLY A 19 8.71 13.44 -9.32
C GLY A 19 7.41 14.07 -8.85
N ARG A 20 6.38 13.23 -8.79
CA ARG A 20 5.03 13.61 -8.41
C ARG A 20 4.37 12.47 -7.63
N VAL A 21 3.82 12.80 -6.47
CA VAL A 21 2.91 11.90 -5.77
C VAL A 21 1.60 11.77 -6.54
N LEU A 22 1.29 10.55 -6.95
CA LEU A 22 0.07 10.19 -7.67
C LEU A 22 -1.10 9.96 -6.71
N ALA A 23 -0.85 9.28 -5.59
CA ALA A 23 -1.84 9.02 -4.56
C ALA A 23 -1.18 8.81 -3.19
N VAL A 24 -1.93 9.17 -2.15
CA VAL A 24 -1.66 8.79 -0.76
C VAL A 24 -2.83 7.99 -0.25
N LEU A 25 -2.60 6.72 0.04
CA LEU A 25 -3.61 5.75 0.49
C LEU A 25 -3.45 5.54 1.99
N VAL A 26 -4.54 5.40 2.74
CA VAL A 26 -4.49 5.29 4.20
C VAL A 26 -5.24 4.05 4.68
N ASP A 27 -4.62 3.30 5.57
CA ASP A 27 -5.20 2.15 6.26
C ASP A 27 -4.85 2.23 7.75
N GLY A 28 -5.78 2.71 8.57
CA GLY A 28 -5.57 2.86 10.01
C GLY A 28 -4.39 3.79 10.38
N GLU A 29 -3.32 3.20 10.93
CA GLU A 29 -2.06 3.89 11.26
C GLU A 29 -1.02 3.84 10.14
N TYR A 30 -1.36 3.22 9.00
CA TYR A 30 -0.50 3.08 7.84
C TYR A 30 -0.93 3.99 6.70
N ALA A 31 0.03 4.35 5.87
CA ALA A 31 -0.21 4.98 4.58
C ALA A 31 0.72 4.41 3.52
N ALA A 32 0.28 4.41 2.26
CA ALA A 32 1.13 4.14 1.10
C ALA A 32 1.17 5.38 0.20
N VAL A 33 2.36 5.74 -0.27
CA VAL A 33 2.60 6.80 -1.25
C VAL A 33 2.95 6.15 -2.57
N LEU A 34 2.20 6.48 -3.62
CA LEU A 34 2.56 6.16 -5.00
C LEU A 34 3.29 7.36 -5.59
N ASP A 35 4.60 7.27 -5.72
CA ASP A 35 5.48 8.37 -6.14
C ASP A 35 6.03 8.08 -7.53
N ASP A 36 5.57 8.83 -8.52
CA ASP A 36 6.11 8.82 -9.87
C ASP A 36 7.42 9.63 -9.87
N MET A 37 8.55 8.94 -9.76
CA MET A 37 9.85 9.54 -9.43
C MET A 37 10.38 10.51 -10.49
N ASN A 38 9.91 10.39 -11.73
CA ASN A 38 10.34 11.21 -12.86
C ASN A 38 9.19 12.02 -13.52
N GLY A 39 7.95 11.82 -13.07
CA GLY A 39 6.77 12.54 -13.53
C GLY A 39 6.21 12.08 -14.88
N ASP A 40 6.67 10.93 -15.40
CA ASP A 40 6.26 10.38 -16.69
C ASP A 40 5.35 9.15 -16.59
N GLY A 41 5.08 8.70 -15.36
CA GLY A 41 4.20 7.57 -15.03
C GLY A 41 4.81 6.20 -15.28
N ARG A 42 6.13 6.08 -15.51
CA ARG A 42 6.80 4.80 -15.80
C ARG A 42 7.62 4.25 -14.65
N GLU A 43 8.14 5.12 -13.78
CA GLU A 43 8.94 4.73 -12.61
C GLU A 43 8.18 5.15 -11.35
N VAL A 44 7.23 4.30 -10.94
CA VAL A 44 6.43 4.54 -9.74
C VAL A 44 7.01 3.72 -8.59
N GLU A 45 7.42 4.41 -7.52
CA GLU A 45 7.75 3.78 -6.25
C GLU A 45 6.51 3.74 -5.35
N LEU A 46 6.28 2.62 -4.67
CA LEU A 46 5.34 2.53 -3.56
C LEU A 46 6.10 2.58 -2.24
N GLY A 47 5.91 3.66 -1.48
CA GLY A 47 6.43 3.80 -0.13
C GLY A 47 5.36 3.56 0.93
N VAL A 48 5.52 2.56 1.80
CA VAL A 48 4.67 2.33 2.97
C VAL A 48 5.24 3.05 4.19
N HIS A 49 4.36 3.73 4.92
CA HIS A 49 4.68 4.53 6.09
C HIS A 49 3.77 4.17 7.26
N LYS A 50 4.31 4.26 8.47
CA LYS A 50 3.59 4.13 9.74
C LYS A 50 3.52 5.48 10.44
N TRP A 51 2.34 5.85 10.97
CA TRP A 51 2.17 7.01 11.81
C TRP A 51 2.56 6.66 13.25
N GLU A 52 3.73 7.10 13.68
CA GLU A 52 4.22 6.86 15.04
C GLU A 52 4.84 8.13 15.64
N ALA A 53 4.60 8.36 16.93
CA ALA A 53 5.13 9.51 17.66
C ALA A 53 4.87 10.88 16.97
N GLY A 54 3.70 11.03 16.33
CA GLY A 54 3.29 12.28 15.70
C GLY A 54 3.92 12.57 14.33
N ARG A 55 4.52 11.56 13.68
CA ARG A 55 5.08 11.69 12.32
C ARG A 55 4.90 10.41 11.51
N TRP A 56 4.94 10.54 10.19
CA TRP A 56 5.10 9.39 9.30
C TRP A 56 6.55 8.93 9.28
N LYS A 57 6.77 7.63 9.34
CA LYS A 57 8.07 6.99 9.20
C LYS A 57 7.99 5.94 8.10
N HIS A 58 8.97 5.94 7.21
CA HIS A 58 9.11 4.91 6.19
C HIS A 58 9.34 3.54 6.83
N TRP A 59 8.57 2.56 6.38
CA TRP A 59 8.53 1.23 6.98
C TRP A 59 8.78 0.09 5.99
N GLY A 60 8.51 0.34 4.71
CA GLY A 60 8.78 -0.57 3.62
C GLY A 60 8.38 0.07 2.31
N GLY A 61 8.65 -0.62 1.21
CA GLY A 61 8.25 -0.15 -0.11
C GLY A 61 8.71 -1.09 -1.20
N GLN A 62 8.36 -0.74 -2.43
CA GLN A 62 8.75 -1.44 -3.64
C GLN A 62 8.97 -0.43 -4.76
N ASP A 63 10.03 -0.67 -5.53
CA ASP A 63 10.34 0.07 -6.74
C ASP A 63 9.67 -0.59 -7.97
N ASP A 64 9.52 0.17 -9.06
CA ASP A 64 8.92 -0.28 -10.31
C ASP A 64 7.51 -0.90 -10.14
N VAL A 65 6.61 -0.18 -9.46
CA VAL A 65 5.26 -0.65 -9.17
C VAL A 65 4.30 -0.41 -10.34
N ASP A 66 3.68 -1.49 -10.80
CA ASP A 66 2.56 -1.43 -11.74
C ASP A 66 1.32 -0.85 -11.06
N LEU A 67 0.82 0.27 -11.59
CA LEU A 67 -0.40 0.90 -11.07
C LEU A 67 -1.65 0.07 -11.42
N PRO A 68 -2.48 -0.30 -10.42
CA PRO A 68 -3.74 -0.98 -10.70
C PRO A 68 -4.70 -0.02 -11.42
N PHE A 69 -5.45 -0.55 -12.37
CA PHE A 69 -6.57 0.15 -13.02
C PHE A 69 -7.90 -0.24 -12.38
N ALA A 70 -8.94 0.57 -12.61
CA ALA A 70 -10.28 0.34 -12.06
C ALA A 70 -10.79 -1.08 -12.38
N ASP A 71 -11.19 -1.82 -11.34
CA ASP A 71 -11.68 -3.20 -11.41
C ASP A 71 -10.67 -4.21 -11.99
N GLY A 72 -9.39 -3.82 -12.09
CA GLY A 72 -8.27 -4.69 -12.43
C GLY A 72 -7.78 -5.53 -11.25
N PRO A 73 -6.82 -6.45 -11.49
CA PRO A 73 -6.17 -7.18 -10.41
C PRO A 73 -5.45 -6.19 -9.48
N PRO A 74 -5.48 -6.42 -8.17
CA PRO A 74 -4.74 -5.61 -7.22
C PRO A 74 -3.24 -5.87 -7.35
N HIS A 75 -2.44 -4.85 -7.06
CA HIS A 75 -0.98 -4.98 -6.94
C HIS A 75 -0.63 -5.25 -5.48
N HIS A 76 0.25 -6.21 -5.21
CA HIS A 76 0.64 -6.59 -3.86
C HIS A 76 2.13 -6.88 -3.79
N GLY A 77 2.69 -6.71 -2.61
CA GLY A 77 4.10 -6.95 -2.39
C GLY A 77 4.44 -6.94 -0.91
N TRP A 78 5.74 -6.99 -0.65
CA TRP A 78 6.31 -6.85 0.68
C TRP A 78 7.52 -5.94 0.60
N GLY A 79 7.90 -5.36 1.73
CA GLY A 79 9.14 -4.60 1.86
C GLY A 79 9.35 -4.24 3.31
N GLY A 80 10.59 -4.34 3.80
CA GLY A 80 10.89 -4.12 5.22
C GLY A 80 10.06 -5.03 6.13
N GLU A 81 9.26 -4.42 6.99
CA GLU A 81 8.45 -5.08 8.02
C GLU A 81 6.95 -5.15 7.68
N VAL A 82 6.56 -4.95 6.41
CA VAL A 82 5.16 -4.94 5.97
C VAL A 82 4.90 -5.74 4.70
N CYS A 83 3.71 -6.35 4.66
CA CYS A 83 3.02 -6.77 3.45
C CYS A 83 1.94 -5.73 3.12
N TRP A 84 1.70 -5.50 1.83
CA TRP A 84 0.71 -4.52 1.39
C TRP A 84 0.05 -4.97 0.09
N VAL A 85 -1.16 -4.44 -0.13
CA VAL A 85 -1.92 -4.59 -1.36
C VAL A 85 -2.63 -3.28 -1.62
N ILE A 86 -2.61 -2.89 -2.89
CA ILE A 86 -3.30 -1.73 -3.38
C ILE A 86 -4.18 -2.13 -4.56
N GLY A 87 -5.28 -1.41 -4.73
CA GLY A 87 -6.13 -1.63 -5.86
C GLY A 87 -7.07 -0.47 -6.12
N ARG A 88 -7.93 -0.69 -7.12
CA ARG A 88 -8.95 0.26 -7.53
C ARG A 88 -10.31 -0.44 -7.54
N THR A 89 -11.33 0.21 -7.01
CA THR A 89 -12.73 -0.17 -7.21
C THR A 89 -13.60 1.09 -7.23
N ARG A 90 -14.93 0.96 -7.21
CA ARG A 90 -15.83 2.10 -7.09
C ARG A 90 -15.53 2.92 -5.82
N ALA A 91 -15.65 4.24 -5.89
CA ALA A 91 -15.51 5.11 -4.73
C ALA A 91 -16.47 4.67 -3.60
N GLY A 92 -15.96 4.59 -2.36
CA GLY A 92 -16.70 4.06 -1.21
C GLY A 92 -16.98 2.55 -1.26
N GLY A 93 -16.48 1.84 -2.27
CA GLY A 93 -16.57 0.38 -2.37
C GLY A 93 -15.82 -0.28 -1.23
N ARG A 94 -16.35 -1.41 -0.74
CA ARG A 94 -15.72 -2.19 0.33
C ARG A 94 -15.00 -3.38 -0.28
N VAL A 95 -13.79 -3.62 0.17
CA VAL A 95 -12.94 -4.72 -0.30
C VAL A 95 -12.56 -5.57 0.90
N GLU A 96 -12.85 -6.86 0.83
CA GLU A 96 -12.37 -7.85 1.78
C GLU A 96 -11.03 -8.39 1.25
N VAL A 97 -10.04 -8.42 2.13
CA VAL A 97 -8.70 -8.93 1.85
C VAL A 97 -8.35 -9.98 2.91
N GLU A 98 -8.00 -11.17 2.45
CA GLU A 98 -7.56 -12.27 3.31
C GLU A 98 -6.07 -12.54 3.13
N TRP A 99 -5.35 -12.64 4.24
CA TRP A 99 -3.91 -12.89 4.34
C TRP A 99 -3.65 -13.81 5.52
N PHE A 100 -2.93 -14.91 5.35
CA PHE A 100 -2.51 -15.76 6.49
C PHE A 100 -3.65 -16.15 7.46
N GLY A 101 -4.89 -16.27 6.98
CA GLY A 101 -6.07 -16.52 7.81
C GLY A 101 -6.63 -15.29 8.54
N GLU A 102 -5.94 -14.14 8.48
CA GLU A 102 -6.46 -12.83 8.88
C GLU A 102 -7.30 -12.21 7.77
N GLN A 103 -8.33 -11.47 8.19
CA GLN A 103 -9.24 -10.80 7.28
C GLN A 103 -9.32 -9.30 7.59
N SER A 104 -9.14 -8.49 6.55
CA SER A 104 -9.26 -7.04 6.60
C SER A 104 -10.39 -6.58 5.69
N VAL A 105 -11.19 -5.61 6.12
CA VAL A 105 -12.14 -4.93 5.23
C VAL A 105 -11.74 -3.48 5.12
N VAL A 106 -11.40 -3.07 3.89
CA VAL A 106 -10.96 -1.71 3.57
C VAL A 106 -11.97 -1.02 2.67
N VAL A 107 -11.99 0.31 2.71
CA VAL A 107 -12.93 1.13 1.95
C VAL A 107 -12.15 1.97 0.95
N ALA A 108 -12.59 1.94 -0.30
CA ALA A 108 -11.99 2.77 -1.33
C ALA A 108 -12.33 4.25 -1.11
N ASP A 109 -11.37 5.12 -1.36
CA ASP A 109 -11.50 6.56 -1.23
C ASP A 109 -12.41 7.18 -2.30
N ALA A 110 -12.46 8.52 -2.35
CA ALA A 110 -13.28 9.26 -3.30
C ALA A 110 -12.87 9.06 -4.77
N GLU A 111 -11.62 8.66 -5.02
CA GLU A 111 -11.10 8.39 -6.36
C GLU A 111 -11.20 6.91 -6.72
N GLY A 112 -11.50 6.04 -5.75
CA GLY A 112 -11.63 4.60 -5.91
C GLY A 112 -10.38 3.81 -5.52
N TRP A 113 -9.36 4.44 -4.92
CA TRP A 113 -8.18 3.73 -4.41
C TRP A 113 -8.44 3.09 -3.07
N TRP A 114 -7.82 1.93 -2.83
CA TRP A 114 -7.80 1.29 -1.53
C TRP A 114 -6.43 0.67 -1.24
N LEU A 115 -6.13 0.55 0.04
CA LEU A 115 -4.91 -0.04 0.59
C LEU A 115 -5.33 -0.99 1.72
N ALA A 116 -4.68 -2.14 1.81
CA ALA A 116 -4.65 -2.93 3.04
C ALA A 116 -3.19 -3.26 3.38
N VAL A 117 -2.82 -3.07 4.65
CA VAL A 117 -1.47 -3.34 5.17
C VAL A 117 -1.53 -4.43 6.24
N LEU A 118 -0.60 -5.37 6.17
CA LEU A 118 -0.37 -6.37 7.22
C LEU A 118 1.08 -6.29 7.71
N PRO A 119 1.31 -5.95 8.98
CA PRO A 119 2.63 -6.06 9.61
C PRO A 119 3.16 -7.49 9.54
N VAL A 120 4.46 -7.66 9.22
CA VAL A 120 5.09 -8.99 9.11
C VAL A 120 5.09 -9.75 10.43
N GLU A 121 5.02 -9.07 11.58
CA GLU A 121 4.88 -9.72 12.89
C GLU A 121 3.58 -10.53 13.06
N HIS A 122 2.55 -10.24 12.26
CA HIS A 122 1.30 -11.01 12.21
C HIS A 122 1.36 -12.20 11.26
N VAL A 123 2.50 -12.44 10.60
CA VAL A 123 2.70 -13.57 9.71
C VAL A 123 3.19 -14.77 10.54
N GLU A 124 2.30 -15.72 10.81
CA GLU A 124 2.69 -16.99 11.44
C GLU A 124 3.44 -17.90 10.44
N GLY A 125 4.67 -18.30 10.81
CA GLY A 125 5.50 -19.26 10.06
C GLY A 125 6.98 -18.85 10.04
N GLU A 126 7.90 -19.81 10.09
CA GLU A 126 9.34 -19.53 9.95
C GLU A 126 9.59 -18.87 8.58
N LEU A 127 10.10 -17.63 8.63
CA LEU A 127 10.79 -17.02 7.50
C LEU A 127 11.98 -17.91 7.18
N ASP A 128 11.86 -18.78 6.17
CA ASP A 128 12.99 -19.57 5.71
C ASP A 128 13.98 -18.63 5.01
N GLU A 129 14.96 -18.17 5.78
CA GLU A 129 16.02 -17.24 5.35
C GLU A 129 16.91 -17.84 4.25
N TRP A 130 16.84 -19.16 4.00
CA TRP A 130 17.80 -19.89 3.16
C TRP A 130 17.32 -20.23 1.74
N THR A 131 16.01 -20.28 1.46
CA THR A 131 15.52 -20.66 0.12
C THR A 131 15.21 -19.49 -0.81
N GLY A 132 15.14 -18.26 -0.30
CA GLY A 132 14.79 -17.07 -1.11
C GLY A 132 13.38 -17.12 -1.73
N GLN A 133 12.65 -18.22 -1.55
CA GLN A 133 11.27 -18.40 -1.91
C GLN A 133 10.43 -18.19 -0.66
N ARG A 134 10.18 -16.92 -0.35
CA ARG A 134 8.90 -16.60 0.31
C ARG A 134 7.83 -17.21 -0.59
N ARG A 135 6.99 -18.12 -0.09
CA ARG A 135 5.75 -18.45 -0.80
C ARG A 135 5.09 -17.11 -1.05
N MET A 136 5.08 -16.67 -2.31
CA MET A 136 4.53 -15.39 -2.72
C MET A 136 3.10 -15.36 -2.19
N ILE A 137 2.85 -14.55 -1.16
CA ILE A 137 1.54 -14.49 -0.53
C ILE A 137 0.69 -13.68 -1.46
N VAL A 138 -0.19 -14.38 -2.18
CA VAL A 138 -1.19 -13.76 -3.02
C VAL A 138 -2.40 -13.53 -2.12
N PRO A 139 -2.72 -12.28 -1.73
CA PRO A 139 -3.91 -11.99 -0.96
C PRO A 139 -5.16 -12.41 -1.75
N HIS A 140 -6.13 -13.00 -1.07
CA HIS A 140 -7.44 -13.22 -1.68
C HIS A 140 -8.27 -11.96 -1.53
N VAL A 141 -8.64 -11.36 -2.65
CA VAL A 141 -9.33 -10.05 -2.69
C VAL A 141 -10.72 -10.22 -3.28
N ARG A 142 -11.71 -9.66 -2.58
CA ARG A 142 -13.11 -9.67 -3.02
C ARG A 142 -13.76 -8.31 -2.80
N THR A 143 -14.33 -7.75 -3.86
CA THR A 143 -15.21 -6.59 -3.75
C THR A 143 -16.57 -7.00 -3.20
N LEU A 144 -17.05 -6.28 -2.19
CA LEU A 144 -18.36 -6.48 -1.58
C LEU A 144 -19.40 -5.61 -2.31
N ALA A 145 -20.58 -6.19 -2.56
CA ALA A 145 -21.70 -5.53 -3.24
C ALA A 145 -22.26 -4.37 -2.43
#